data_AF-A0A099YB22-F1
#
_entry.id   AF-A0A099YB22-F1
#
_cell.length_a   1.000
_cell.length_b   1.000
_cell.length_c   1.000
_cell.angle_alpha   90.00
_cell.angle_beta   90.00
_cell.angle_gamma   90.00
#
_symmetry.space_group_name_H-M   'P 1'
#
loop_
_entity.id
_entity.type
_entity.pdbx_description
1 polymer ?
#
loop_
_entity_poly.entity_id
_entity_poly.type
_entity_poly.pdbx_seq_one_letter_code
_entity_poly.pdbx_strand_id
1 'polypeptide(L)'
;MVVANTDQEIALQALAAYSTSADAIDVSSYQGAMSVGTYSWLKSLGVKYVIVKLTQGTTYTNPYAQTQINNAKEAGLTVATYDYAVFTDSASALQRPIIMPMLPVLMA
;
A
#
# COMPACT_ATOMS: atom_id res chain seq x y z
N MET A 1 -11.02 -2.56 46.40
CA MET A 1 -11.59 -3.25 45.22
C MET A 1 -11.80 -2.19 44.15
N VAL A 2 -10.94 -2.14 43.13
CA VAL A 2 -11.13 -1.23 41.99
C VAL A 2 -12.36 -1.75 41.26
N VAL A 3 -13.45 -0.99 41.25
CA VAL A 3 -14.61 -1.33 40.43
C VAL A 3 -14.17 -1.09 38.99
N ALA A 4 -13.96 -2.15 38.23
CA ALA A 4 -13.69 -2.04 36.81
C ALA A 4 -14.87 -1.29 36.19
N ASN A 5 -14.58 -0.13 35.60
CA ASN A 5 -15.58 0.70 34.95
C ASN A 5 -15.80 0.09 33.56
N THR A 6 -16.47 -1.06 33.52
CA THR A 6 -16.60 -1.94 32.35
C THR A 6 -17.16 -1.19 31.15
N ASP A 7 -17.99 -0.18 31.37
CA ASP A 7 -18.56 0.68 30.33
C ASP A 7 -17.50 1.53 29.63
N GLN A 8 -16.45 1.97 30.33
CA GLN A 8 -15.32 2.70 29.75
C GLN A 8 -14.44 1.78 28.90
N GLU A 9 -14.17 0.57 29.39
CA GLU A 9 -13.39 -0.45 28.65
C GLU A 9 -14.12 -0.92 27.39
N ILE A 10 -15.44 -1.11 27.47
CA ILE A 10 -16.29 -1.46 26.31
C ILE A 10 -16.33 -0.31 25.30
N ALA A 11 -16.46 0.94 25.75
CA ALA A 11 -16.45 2.11 24.86
C ALA A 11 -15.10 2.28 24.14
N LEU A 12 -13.99 2.00 24.81
CA LEU A 12 -12.64 2.06 24.23
C LEU A 12 -12.43 0.95 23.17
N GLN A 13 -12.92 -0.26 23.43
CA GLN A 13 -12.89 -1.37 22.47
C GLN A 13 -13.81 -1.12 21.27
N ALA A 14 -15.00 -0.56 21.48
CA ALA A 14 -15.91 -0.18 20.41
C ALA A 14 -15.35 0.97 19.55
N LEU A 15 -14.66 1.94 20.17
CA LEU A 15 -13.98 3.02 19.46
C LEU A 15 -12.76 2.51 18.67
N ALA A 16 -12.00 1.55 19.20
CA ALA A 16 -10.92 0.89 18.48
C ALA A 16 -11.45 0.08 17.27
N ALA A 17 -12.62 -0.56 17.41
CA ALA A 17 -13.28 -1.27 16.33
C ALA A 17 -13.88 -0.34 15.25
N TYR A 18 -14.21 0.91 15.61
CA TYR A 18 -14.74 1.93 14.70
C TYR A 18 -13.68 2.93 14.22
N SER A 19 -12.46 2.86 14.73
CA SER A 19 -11.34 3.66 14.25
C SER A 19 -11.00 3.19 12.85
N THR A 20 -11.08 4.09 11.88
CA THR A 20 -10.50 3.85 10.56
C THR A 20 -8.98 3.82 10.74
N SER A 21 -8.42 2.66 11.06
CA SER A 21 -6.98 2.47 10.98
C SER A 21 -6.58 2.72 9.54
N ALA A 22 -5.53 3.53 9.32
CA ALA A 22 -4.92 3.67 8.01
C ALA A 22 -4.23 2.33 7.69
N ASP A 23 -5.02 1.32 7.34
CA ASP A 23 -4.56 -0.05 7.16
C ASP A 23 -3.66 -0.17 5.93
N ALA A 24 -3.84 0.72 4.96
CA ALA A 24 -3.08 0.73 3.72
C ALA A 24 -2.60 2.15 3.39
N ILE A 25 -1.42 2.23 2.80
CA ILE A 25 -0.96 3.39 2.05
C ILE A 25 -0.75 2.98 0.59
N ASP A 26 -0.93 3.92 -0.34
CA ASP A 26 -0.43 3.77 -1.70
C ASP A 26 0.75 4.71 -1.96
N VAL A 27 1.71 4.24 -2.75
CA VAL A 27 2.92 5.00 -3.09
C VAL A 27 3.19 4.95 -4.59
N SER A 28 3.81 6.02 -5.07
CA SER A 28 4.23 6.17 -6.46
C SER A 28 5.63 6.79 -6.50
N SER A 29 6.09 7.19 -7.70
CA SER A 29 7.37 7.89 -7.80
C SER A 29 7.40 9.23 -7.04
N TYR A 30 6.25 9.81 -6.70
CA TYR A 30 6.19 11.07 -5.95
C TYR A 30 6.77 10.96 -4.54
N GLN A 31 6.81 9.75 -3.96
CA GLN A 31 7.42 9.51 -2.64
C GLN A 31 8.90 9.12 -2.75
N GLY A 32 9.44 9.01 -3.96
CA GLY A 32 10.83 8.61 -4.20
C GLY A 32 11.20 7.25 -3.60
N ALA A 33 12.48 7.08 -3.30
CA ALA A 33 13.03 5.88 -2.65
C ALA A 33 12.80 5.93 -1.12
N MET A 34 11.57 5.68 -0.67
CA MET A 34 11.26 5.59 0.76
C MET A 34 12.11 4.50 1.45
N SER A 35 12.66 4.83 2.62
CA SER A 35 13.51 3.93 3.40
C SER A 35 12.72 2.86 4.15
N VAL A 36 13.37 1.77 4.55
CA VAL A 36 12.80 0.76 5.47
C VAL A 36 12.32 1.42 6.77
N GLY A 37 13.10 2.37 7.32
CA GLY A 37 12.73 3.09 8.55
C GLY A 37 11.43 3.88 8.43
N THR A 38 11.16 4.46 7.26
CA THR A 38 9.89 5.14 6.97
C THR A 38 8.71 4.15 7.00
N TYR A 39 8.86 2.98 6.38
CA TYR A 39 7.84 1.93 6.41
C TYR A 39 7.64 1.32 7.81
N SER A 40 8.72 1.12 8.56
CA SER A 40 8.64 0.67 9.96
C SER A 40 7.90 1.66 10.86
N TRP A 41 8.12 2.96 10.66
CA TRP A 41 7.36 4.00 11.36
C TRP A 41 5.88 3.97 10.99
N LEU A 42 5.54 3.87 9.70
CA LEU A 42 4.14 3.73 9.25
C LEU A 42 3.47 2.48 9.83
N LYS A 43 4.19 1.37 9.90
CA LYS A 43 3.71 0.14 10.54
C LYS A 43 3.41 0.35 12.03
N SER A 44 4.24 1.12 12.74
CA SER A 44 3.98 1.46 14.15
C SER A 44 2.74 2.34 14.35
N LEU A 45 2.31 3.06 13.30
CA LEU A 45 1.06 3.82 13.27
C LEU A 45 -0.17 2.98 12.88
N GLY A 46 0.00 1.69 12.64
CA GLY A 46 -1.08 0.76 12.31
C GLY A 46 -1.22 0.41 10.83
N VAL A 47 -0.32 0.88 9.96
CA VAL A 47 -0.30 0.48 8.54
C VAL A 47 0.05 -1.00 8.42
N LYS A 48 -0.70 -1.72 7.60
CA LYS A 48 -0.55 -3.18 7.35
C LYS A 48 -0.16 -3.47 5.90
N TYR A 49 -0.61 -2.63 4.97
CA TYR A 49 -0.45 -2.82 3.53
C TYR A 49 0.22 -1.61 2.85
N VAL A 50 1.04 -1.88 1.84
CA VAL A 50 1.60 -0.88 0.92
C VAL A 50 1.23 -1.25 -0.51
N ILE A 51 0.62 -0.32 -1.23
CA ILE A 51 0.18 -0.49 -2.60
C ILE A 51 1.11 0.32 -3.52
N VAL A 52 1.97 -0.33 -4.29
CA VAL A 52 3.02 0.33 -5.08
C VAL A 52 2.60 0.50 -6.55
N LYS A 53 2.69 1.72 -7.07
CA LYS A 53 2.51 2.01 -8.49
C LYS A 53 3.65 1.41 -9.30
N LEU A 54 3.33 0.66 -10.35
CA LEU A 54 4.33 0.09 -11.25
C LEU A 54 4.40 0.85 -12.56
N THR A 55 3.27 1.03 -13.25
CA THR A 55 3.23 1.70 -14.56
C THR A 55 2.13 2.76 -14.65
N GLN A 56 2.21 3.59 -15.69
CA GLN A 56 1.14 4.49 -16.13
C GLN A 56 1.05 4.49 -17.66
N GLY A 57 -0.14 4.22 -18.18
CA GLY A 57 -0.36 4.09 -19.63
C GLY A 57 0.57 3.01 -20.22
N THR A 58 1.25 3.33 -21.31
CA THR A 58 2.17 2.42 -22.02
C THR A 58 3.63 2.88 -21.97
N THR A 59 3.90 4.09 -21.49
CA THR A 59 5.21 4.75 -21.65
C THR A 59 5.90 5.04 -20.34
N TYR A 60 5.21 4.95 -19.22
CA TYR A 60 5.76 5.30 -17.91
C TYR A 60 5.88 4.08 -16.99
N THR A 61 7.06 3.93 -16.41
CA THR A 61 7.38 2.98 -15.35
C THR A 61 7.89 3.75 -14.14
N ASN A 62 7.41 3.41 -12.93
CA ASN A 62 7.89 4.00 -11.69
C ASN A 62 9.34 3.52 -11.41
N PRO A 63 10.36 4.40 -11.46
CA PRO A 63 11.75 4.00 -11.27
C PRO A 63 12.06 3.55 -9.82
N TYR A 64 11.18 3.87 -8.87
CA TYR A 64 11.36 3.52 -7.46
C TYR A 64 10.57 2.28 -7.04
N ALA A 65 9.79 1.67 -7.93
CA ALA A 65 8.88 0.57 -7.59
C ALA A 65 9.61 -0.58 -6.88
N GLN A 66 10.76 -1.02 -7.40
CA GLN A 66 11.51 -2.11 -6.78
C GLN A 66 11.97 -1.76 -5.36
N THR A 67 12.57 -0.58 -5.17
CA THR A 67 13.02 -0.13 -3.86
C THR A 67 11.86 0.01 -2.87
N GLN A 68 10.71 0.52 -3.33
CA GLN A 68 9.51 0.66 -2.51
C GLN A 68 8.98 -0.71 -2.08
N ILE A 69 8.90 -1.68 -3.01
CA ILE A 69 8.47 -3.06 -2.72
C ILE A 69 9.43 -3.74 -1.72
N ASN A 70 10.73 -3.67 -1.98
CA ASN A 70 11.73 -4.36 -1.16
C ASN A 70 11.75 -3.78 0.26
N ASN A 71 11.77 -2.46 0.39
CA ASN A 71 11.86 -1.81 1.71
C ASN A 71 10.56 -1.99 2.51
N ALA A 72 9.40 -2.01 1.86
CA ALA A 72 8.12 -2.29 2.53
C ALA A 72 8.04 -3.75 3.02
N LYS A 73 8.49 -4.71 2.20
CA LYS A 73 8.60 -6.12 2.60
C LYS A 73 9.58 -6.30 3.77
N GLU A 74 10.73 -5.63 3.73
CA GLU A 74 11.74 -5.69 4.79
C GLU A 74 11.22 -5.12 6.12
N ALA A 75 10.41 -4.04 6.08
CA ALA A 75 9.69 -3.53 7.25
C ALA A 75 8.55 -4.47 7.74
N GLY A 76 8.28 -5.55 7.00
CA GLY A 76 7.25 -6.54 7.30
C GLY A 76 5.83 -6.03 7.05
N LEU A 77 5.64 -5.19 6.04
CA LEU A 77 4.33 -4.82 5.50
C LEU A 77 3.95 -5.75 4.36
N THR A 78 2.65 -5.98 4.15
CA THR A 78 2.17 -6.73 2.99
C THR A 78 2.12 -5.80 1.78
N VAL A 79 2.64 -6.26 0.64
CA VAL A 79 2.73 -5.42 -0.57
C VAL A 79 1.74 -5.90 -1.62
N ALA A 80 0.98 -4.96 -2.15
CA ALA A 80 0.20 -5.09 -3.39
C ALA A 80 0.72 -4.08 -4.41
N THR A 81 0.30 -4.22 -5.66
CA THR A 81 0.76 -3.36 -6.74
C THR A 81 -0.40 -2.91 -7.62
N TYR A 82 -0.21 -1.80 -8.34
CA TYR A 82 -1.19 -1.31 -9.29
C TYR A 82 -0.55 -0.69 -10.52
N ASP A 83 -1.33 -0.62 -11.59
CA ASP A 83 -0.99 0.08 -12.81
C ASP A 83 -2.02 1.16 -13.14
N TYR A 84 -1.56 2.40 -13.35
CA TYR A 84 -2.44 3.52 -13.66
C TYR A 84 -2.87 3.47 -15.13
N ALA A 85 -4.15 3.20 -15.36
CA ALA A 85 -4.69 3.11 -16.71
C ALA A 85 -4.80 4.51 -17.34
N VAL A 86 -4.32 4.64 -18.57
CA VAL A 86 -4.55 5.81 -19.43
C VAL A 86 -5.23 5.30 -20.70
N PHE A 87 -6.42 5.81 -20.99
CA PHE A 87 -7.20 5.45 -22.16
C PHE A 87 -7.36 6.70 -23.03
N THR A 88 -6.99 6.59 -24.31
CA THR A 88 -7.14 7.67 -25.28
C THR A 88 -8.40 7.53 -26.11
N ASP A 89 -8.99 6.33 -26.13
CA ASP A 89 -10.20 5.97 -26.86
C ASP A 89 -10.84 4.69 -26.29
N SER A 90 -12.03 4.35 -26.76
CA SER A 90 -12.76 3.16 -26.29
C SER A 90 -12.09 1.83 -26.67
N ALA A 91 -11.25 1.81 -27.71
CA ALA A 91 -10.57 0.59 -28.16
C ALA A 91 -9.40 0.22 -27.22
N SER A 92 -8.64 1.22 -26.77
CA SER A 92 -7.56 1.06 -25.79
C SER A 92 -8.04 0.63 -24.40
N ALA A 93 -9.31 0.90 -24.05
CA ALA A 93 -9.94 0.42 -22.82
C ALA A 93 -10.26 -1.09 -22.84
N LEU A 94 -10.60 -1.64 -24.01
CA LEU A 94 -11.00 -3.04 -24.16
C LEU A 94 -9.81 -4.02 -24.30
N GLN A 95 -8.63 -3.52 -24.69
CA GLN A 95 -7.48 -4.37 -25.02
C GLN A 95 -6.55 -4.66 -23.83
N ARG A 96 -6.73 -3.99 -22.69
CA ARG A 96 -5.74 -4.02 -21.60
C ARG A 96 -5.97 -5.19 -20.63
N PRO A 97 -4.98 -6.10 -20.46
CA PRO A 97 -4.99 -7.05 -19.35
C PRO A 97 -4.88 -6.28 -18.04
N ILE A 98 -5.80 -6.51 -17.10
CA ILE A 98 -5.87 -5.80 -15.81
C ILE A 98 -4.64 -6.11 -14.92
N ILE A 99 -3.86 -7.13 -15.28
CA ILE A 99 -2.58 -7.48 -14.67
C ILE A 99 -1.66 -8.00 -15.78
N MET A 100 -0.65 -7.21 -16.21
CA MET A 100 0.43 -7.78 -17.04
C MET A 100 1.30 -8.71 -16.18
N PRO A 101 1.85 -9.82 -16.73
CA PRO A 101 2.74 -10.70 -15.98
C PRO A 101 4.06 -9.99 -15.64
N MET A 102 4.18 -9.62 -14.36
CA MET A 102 5.24 -8.87 -13.70
C MET A 102 6.52 -9.68 -13.44
N LEU A 103 7.09 -10.30 -14.48
CA LEU A 103 8.19 -11.26 -14.30
C LEU A 103 9.53 -10.70 -13.78
N PRO A 104 9.92 -9.41 -13.95
CA PRO A 104 11.20 -8.93 -13.40
C PRO A 104 11.13 -8.33 -11.99
N VAL A 105 9.98 -7.77 -11.57
CA VAL A 105 9.91 -6.98 -10.32
C VAL A 105 9.69 -7.85 -9.07
N LEU A 106 9.17 -9.07 -9.26
CA LEU A 106 8.81 -9.97 -8.17
C LEU A 106 9.92 -10.99 -7.80
N MET A 107 11.04 -11.02 -8.53
CA MET A 107 12.07 -12.08 -8.41
C MET A 107 13.33 -11.70 -7.61
N ALA A 108 13.27 -10.68 -6.74
CA ALA A 108 14.34 -10.38 -5.78
C ALA A 108 13.79 -10.28 -4.35
#